data_AF-A0A250JCB3-F1
#
_entry.id   AF-A0A250JCB3-F1
#
_cell.length_a   1.000
_cell.length_b   1.000
_cell.length_c   1.000
_cell.angle_alpha   90.00
_cell.angle_beta   90.00
_cell.angle_gamma   90.00
#
_symmetry.space_group_name_H-M   'P 1'
#
loop_
_entity.id
_entity.type
_entity.pdbx_description
1 polymer ?
#
loop_
_entity_poly.entity_id
_entity_poly.type
_entity_poly.pdbx_seq_one_letter_code
_entity_poly.pdbx_strand_id
1 'polypeptide(L)'
;MKRFQWYVMGSVLTAGLLGVAHEASGEAPAAEPSMISQCKPSMLKGHYVYATDGYIVSGSEQIPFAQAGHDLFQGDGTLTGWATISTNGEITRIAYSGTYTLDPNCGGTATLTDNHGDTTHFDFFVTKNGANMTYVQTDAGYVSSAFELRRD
;
A
#
# COMPACT_ATOMS: atom_id res chain seq x y z
N MET A 1 22.45 -59.73 -14.46
CA MET A 1 23.85 -59.88 -14.02
C MET A 1 23.96 -59.29 -12.62
N LYS A 2 24.10 -60.18 -11.63
CA LYS A 2 24.46 -60.09 -10.20
C LYS A 2 24.43 -58.67 -9.57
N ARG A 3 23.65 -58.41 -8.52
CA ARG A 3 23.60 -59.13 -7.23
C ARG A 3 22.18 -59.29 -6.66
N PHE A 4 22.07 -60.33 -5.84
CA PHE A 4 20.88 -61.05 -5.39
C PHE A 4 20.75 -60.92 -3.85
N GLN A 5 19.58 -61.31 -3.31
CA GLN A 5 19.23 -61.56 -1.89
C GLN A 5 18.90 -60.33 -1.01
N TRP A 6 17.89 -60.35 -0.13
CA TRP A 6 16.86 -61.35 0.24
C TRP A 6 15.71 -60.69 1.02
N TYR A 7 14.61 -61.44 1.16
CA TYR A 7 13.52 -61.40 2.15
C TYR A 7 13.85 -60.68 3.48
N VAL A 8 12.93 -60.05 4.21
CA VAL A 8 11.92 -60.70 5.07
C VAL A 8 10.89 -59.66 5.53
N MET A 9 9.61 -60.02 5.48
CA MET A 9 8.55 -59.37 6.24
C MET A 9 8.84 -59.48 7.74
N GLY A 10 9.06 -58.34 8.39
CA GLY A 10 9.10 -58.22 9.85
C GLY A 10 8.05 -57.20 10.31
N SER A 11 6.84 -57.66 10.54
CA SER A 11 5.82 -56.94 11.29
C SER A 11 6.21 -56.95 12.77
N VAL A 12 6.54 -55.78 13.34
CA VAL A 12 6.68 -55.60 14.79
C VAL A 12 6.13 -54.23 15.18
N LEU A 13 4.97 -54.28 15.86
CA LEU A 13 4.52 -53.46 16.99
C LEU A 13 4.50 -51.93 16.84
N THR A 14 3.26 -51.43 16.77
CA THR A 14 2.72 -50.21 17.40
C THR A 14 3.67 -49.37 18.27
N ALA A 15 3.92 -48.13 17.87
CA ALA A 15 3.87 -46.95 18.73
C ALA A 15 4.08 -45.66 17.91
N GLY A 16 3.19 -44.69 18.11
CA GLY A 16 3.52 -43.27 17.94
C GLY A 16 3.36 -42.69 16.53
N LEU A 17 2.27 -41.96 16.32
CA LEU A 17 2.28 -40.50 16.41
C LEU A 17 0.91 -40.00 15.94
N LEU A 18 0.15 -39.45 16.90
CA LEU A 18 -1.02 -38.63 16.63
C LEU A 18 -0.58 -37.51 15.68
N GLY A 19 -1.08 -37.55 14.44
CA GLY A 19 -0.99 -36.42 13.53
C GLY A 19 -1.80 -35.28 14.13
N VAL A 20 -1.11 -34.34 14.78
CA VAL A 20 -1.73 -33.06 15.11
C VAL A 20 -1.69 -32.26 13.82
N ALA A 21 -2.83 -32.16 13.14
CA ALA A 21 -3.04 -31.12 12.16
C ALA A 21 -2.79 -29.78 12.88
N HIS A 22 -1.66 -29.14 12.60
CA HIS A 22 -1.43 -27.77 13.04
C HIS A 22 -2.32 -26.91 12.14
N GLU A 23 -3.55 -26.67 12.58
CA GLU A 23 -4.35 -25.60 12.01
C GLU A 23 -3.58 -24.31 12.28
N ALA A 24 -2.99 -23.74 11.22
CA ALA A 24 -2.43 -22.41 11.28
C ALA A 24 -3.61 -21.45 11.47
N SER A 25 -3.98 -21.19 12.73
CA SER A 25 -4.76 -20.02 13.09
C SER A 25 -3.94 -18.83 12.63
N GLY A 26 -4.31 -18.26 11.48
CA GLY A 26 -3.89 -16.93 11.11
C GLY A 26 -4.54 -15.98 12.10
N GLU A 27 -3.87 -15.76 13.22
CA GLU A 27 -4.26 -14.73 14.17
C GLU A 27 -4.17 -13.41 13.40
N ALA A 28 -5.32 -12.83 13.05
CA ALA A 28 -5.35 -11.46 12.56
C ALA A 28 -4.63 -10.59 13.60
N PRO A 29 -3.71 -9.69 13.21
CA PRO A 29 -3.06 -8.80 14.17
C PRO A 29 -4.13 -8.15 15.05
N ALA A 30 -3.98 -8.32 16.36
CA ALA A 30 -4.86 -7.69 17.33
C ALA A 30 -4.88 -6.18 17.02
N ALA A 31 -6.09 -5.62 16.88
CA ALA A 31 -6.24 -4.20 16.66
C ALA A 31 -5.49 -3.44 17.76
N GLU A 32 -4.53 -2.60 17.36
CA GLU A 32 -3.78 -1.74 18.28
C GLU A 32 -4.76 -0.92 19.16
N PRO A 33 -4.45 -0.70 20.45
CA PRO A 33 -5.36 -0.03 21.37
C PRO A 33 -5.74 1.36 20.86
N SER A 34 -7.03 1.63 20.70
CA SER A 34 -7.54 2.91 20.21
C SER A 34 -7.30 4.03 21.23
N MET A 35 -6.17 4.73 21.11
CA MET A 35 -6.07 6.09 21.64
C MET A 35 -6.88 7.02 20.74
N ILE A 36 -8.21 6.98 20.89
CA ILE A 36 -9.23 7.67 20.09
C ILE A 36 -8.63 8.84 19.30
N SER A 37 -8.29 8.56 18.05
CA SER A 37 -8.10 9.64 17.12
C SER A 37 -9.48 10.04 16.59
N GLN A 38 -9.72 11.34 16.49
CA GLN A 38 -10.91 11.91 15.86
C GLN A 38 -10.50 12.57 14.55
N CYS A 39 -9.68 11.85 13.76
CA CYS A 39 -9.34 12.28 12.42
C CYS A 39 -10.63 12.50 11.61
N LYS A 40 -10.68 13.60 10.85
CA LYS A 40 -11.81 13.96 10.02
C LYS A 40 -11.31 14.76 8.80
N PRO A 41 -11.98 14.70 7.64
CA PRO A 41 -11.50 15.33 6.41
C PRO A 41 -11.08 16.78 6.56
N SER A 42 -11.82 17.58 7.36
CA SER A 42 -11.51 18.99 7.61
C SER A 42 -10.13 19.27 8.18
N MET A 43 -9.50 18.30 8.85
CA MET A 43 -8.13 18.45 9.36
C MET A 43 -7.08 18.47 8.27
N LEU A 44 -7.38 17.89 7.11
CA LEU A 44 -6.47 17.84 5.98
C LEU A 44 -6.50 19.10 5.14
N LYS A 45 -7.44 20.03 5.33
CA LYS A 45 -7.54 21.23 4.50
C LYS A 45 -6.19 21.97 4.41
N GLY A 46 -5.65 22.10 3.20
CA GLY A 46 -4.36 22.77 2.97
C GLY A 46 -3.59 22.24 1.78
N HIS A 47 -2.42 22.86 1.55
CA HIS A 47 -1.48 22.49 0.50
C HIS A 47 -0.43 21.52 1.04
N TYR A 48 -0.20 20.42 0.34
CA TYR A 48 0.79 19.40 0.67
C TYR A 48 1.76 19.27 -0.48
N VAL A 49 3.02 19.03 -0.17
CA VAL A 49 4.03 18.70 -1.18
C VAL A 49 4.57 17.32 -0.90
N TYR A 50 4.92 16.62 -1.97
CA TYR A 50 5.44 15.27 -1.90
C TYR A 50 6.45 15.02 -3.02
N ALA A 51 7.23 13.96 -2.82
CA ALA A 51 8.03 13.32 -3.85
C ALA A 51 8.02 11.82 -3.57
N THR A 52 7.90 11.01 -4.62
CA THR A 52 7.88 9.55 -4.56
C THR A 52 8.67 8.99 -5.74
N ASP A 53 9.27 7.83 -5.54
CA ASP A 53 9.92 7.07 -6.59
C ASP A 53 9.68 5.59 -6.36
N GLY A 54 9.84 4.80 -7.41
CA GLY A 54 9.51 3.38 -7.34
C GLY A 54 9.55 2.71 -8.70
N TYR A 55 8.77 1.64 -8.82
CA TYR A 55 8.73 0.81 -10.03
C TYR A 55 7.30 0.55 -10.50
N ILE A 56 7.13 0.59 -11.81
CA ILE A 56 6.02 -0.04 -12.51
C ILE A 56 6.47 -1.45 -12.88
N VAL A 57 5.73 -2.46 -12.43
CA VAL A 57 6.05 -3.88 -12.56
C VAL A 57 5.09 -4.50 -13.57
N SER A 58 5.65 -5.02 -14.67
CA SER A 58 4.91 -5.74 -15.70
C SER A 58 5.62 -7.06 -16.01
N GLY A 59 5.07 -8.17 -15.52
CA GLY A 59 5.72 -9.48 -15.60
C GLY A 59 7.07 -9.48 -14.87
N SER A 60 8.17 -9.70 -15.61
CA SER A 60 9.55 -9.65 -15.08
C SER A 60 10.22 -8.28 -15.22
N GLU A 61 9.58 -7.33 -15.90
CA GLU A 61 10.11 -5.99 -16.13
C GLU A 61 9.79 -5.07 -14.95
N GLN A 62 10.77 -4.26 -14.57
CA GLN A 62 10.61 -3.20 -13.58
C GLN A 62 11.05 -1.88 -14.23
N ILE A 63 10.08 -1.01 -14.49
CA ILE A 63 10.30 0.30 -15.11
C ILE A 63 10.39 1.32 -13.97
N PRO A 64 11.54 1.98 -13.76
CA PRO A 64 11.67 2.96 -12.69
C PRO A 64 10.85 4.21 -13.02
N PHE A 65 10.27 4.81 -11.99
CA PHE A 65 9.65 6.13 -12.11
C PHE A 65 10.00 7.01 -10.90
N ALA A 66 9.89 8.32 -11.10
CA ALA A 66 9.93 9.32 -10.05
C ALA A 66 8.82 10.35 -10.28
N GLN A 67 8.21 10.84 -9.23
CA GLN A 67 7.14 11.83 -9.28
C GLN A 67 7.33 12.85 -8.15
N ALA A 68 7.11 14.12 -8.45
CA ALA A 68 7.03 15.18 -7.46
C ALA A 68 5.92 16.15 -7.81
N GLY A 69 5.23 16.65 -6.78
CA GLY A 69 4.02 17.43 -6.98
C GLY A 69 3.51 18.06 -5.70
N HIS A 70 2.29 18.56 -5.80
CA HIS A 70 1.55 19.08 -4.67
C HIS A 70 0.06 18.75 -4.77
N ASP A 71 -0.56 18.61 -3.60
CA ASP A 71 -1.98 18.38 -3.41
C ASP A 71 -2.60 19.56 -2.68
N LEU A 72 -3.82 19.88 -3.05
CA LEU A 72 -4.70 20.80 -2.33
C LEU A 72 -5.89 19.99 -1.84
N PHE A 73 -5.86 19.67 -0.55
CA PHE A 73 -6.97 19.05 0.14
C PHE A 73 -7.98 20.14 0.49
N GLN A 74 -9.23 19.98 0.06
CA GLN A 74 -10.30 20.96 0.32
C GLN A 74 -10.85 20.84 1.74
N GLY A 75 -10.66 19.70 2.40
CA GLY A 75 -11.15 19.41 3.75
C GLY A 75 -12.58 18.86 3.80
N ASP A 76 -13.18 18.59 2.65
CA ASP A 76 -14.55 18.08 2.49
C ASP A 76 -14.59 16.67 1.86
N GLY A 77 -13.44 16.01 1.76
CA GLY A 77 -13.31 14.72 1.07
C GLY A 77 -12.93 14.83 -0.40
N THR A 78 -12.64 16.05 -0.90
CA THR A 78 -12.12 16.26 -2.26
C THR A 78 -10.72 16.86 -2.24
N LEU A 79 -9.96 16.60 -3.30
CA LEU A 79 -8.64 17.20 -3.50
C LEU A 79 -8.35 17.43 -4.99
N THR A 80 -7.41 18.33 -5.24
CA THR A 80 -6.82 18.57 -6.57
C THR A 80 -5.31 18.56 -6.45
N GLY A 81 -4.59 18.31 -7.54
CA GLY A 81 -3.14 18.35 -7.51
C GLY A 81 -2.49 18.49 -8.88
N TRP A 82 -1.19 18.69 -8.83
CA TRP A 82 -0.32 18.81 -10.00
C TRP A 82 0.98 18.07 -9.73
N ALA A 83 1.46 17.33 -10.74
CA ALA A 83 2.71 16.59 -10.64
C ALA A 83 3.51 16.59 -11.94
N THR A 84 4.82 16.42 -11.79
CA THR A 84 5.71 16.00 -12.86
C THR A 84 6.14 14.57 -12.58
N ILE A 85 6.04 13.71 -13.59
CA ILE A 85 6.40 12.30 -13.55
C ILE A 85 7.54 12.08 -14.53
N SER A 86 8.56 11.34 -14.10
CA SER A 86 9.59 10.79 -14.96
C SER A 86 9.47 9.27 -14.96
N THR A 87 9.10 8.67 -16.09
CA THR A 87 9.00 7.22 -16.26
C THR A 87 10.11 6.78 -17.21
N ASN A 88 11.09 6.02 -16.71
CA ASN A 88 12.28 5.62 -17.47
C ASN A 88 12.98 6.80 -18.19
N GLY A 89 12.94 8.00 -17.59
CA GLY A 89 13.50 9.23 -18.17
C GLY A 89 12.55 10.04 -19.07
N GLU A 90 11.39 9.51 -19.45
CA GLU A 90 10.36 10.25 -20.17
C GLU A 90 9.53 11.12 -19.22
N ILE A 91 9.26 12.38 -19.59
CA ILE A 91 8.63 13.37 -18.70
C ILE A 91 7.18 13.62 -19.09
N THR A 92 6.28 13.39 -18.13
CA THR A 92 4.85 13.74 -18.21
C THR A 92 4.52 14.76 -17.12
N ARG A 93 3.62 15.69 -17.43
CA ARG A 93 3.08 16.65 -16.47
C ARG A 93 1.57 16.49 -16.43
N ILE A 94 1.04 16.31 -15.23
CA ILE A 94 -0.38 16.02 -15.03
C ILE A 94 -1.01 17.01 -14.05
N ALA A 95 -2.29 17.28 -14.29
CA ALA A 95 -3.22 17.78 -13.30
C ALA A 95 -4.17 16.64 -12.95
N TYR A 96 -4.59 16.55 -11.69
CA TYR A 96 -5.54 15.54 -11.27
C TYR A 96 -6.51 16.09 -10.24
N SER A 97 -7.65 15.42 -10.13
CA SER A 97 -8.62 15.64 -9.06
C SER A 97 -9.10 14.31 -8.54
N GLY A 98 -9.64 14.32 -7.33
CA GLY A 98 -10.04 13.08 -6.70
C GLY A 98 -10.86 13.26 -5.45
N THR A 99 -11.24 12.12 -4.89
CA THR A 99 -11.93 12.02 -3.61
C THR A 99 -11.09 11.23 -2.64
N TYR A 100 -11.31 11.47 -1.36
CA TYR A 100 -10.70 10.70 -0.29
C TYR A 100 -11.66 10.51 0.88
N THR A 101 -11.41 9.44 1.63
CA THR A 101 -12.03 9.19 2.93
C THR A 101 -10.97 9.32 4.02
N LEU A 102 -11.38 9.71 5.23
CA LEU A 102 -10.49 9.72 6.38
C LEU A 102 -11.26 9.22 7.59
N ASP A 103 -10.87 8.05 8.06
CA ASP A 103 -11.47 7.40 9.21
C ASP A 103 -10.97 8.04 10.51
N PRO A 104 -11.74 7.91 11.61
CA PRO A 104 -11.34 8.43 12.91
C PRO A 104 -9.96 7.94 13.35
N ASN A 105 -9.55 6.72 12.98
CA ASN A 105 -8.23 6.15 13.27
C ASN A 105 -7.06 6.80 12.50
N CYS A 106 -7.31 7.82 11.67
CA CYS A 106 -6.35 8.48 10.77
C CYS A 106 -5.82 7.63 9.61
N GLY A 107 -6.46 6.50 9.32
CA GLY A 107 -6.32 5.83 8.03
C GLY A 107 -7.31 6.39 7.02
N GLY A 108 -6.95 6.41 5.75
CA GLY A 108 -7.82 6.88 4.69
C GLY A 108 -7.48 6.24 3.36
N THR A 109 -8.39 6.42 2.41
CA THR A 109 -8.21 5.98 1.02
C THR A 109 -8.43 7.15 0.08
N ALA A 110 -7.72 7.18 -1.05
CA ALA A 110 -7.89 8.19 -2.08
C ALA A 110 -8.04 7.54 -3.46
N THR A 111 -8.86 8.17 -4.29
CA THR A 111 -9.02 7.85 -5.72
C THR A 111 -8.80 9.13 -6.51
N LEU A 112 -7.77 9.13 -7.34
CA LEU A 112 -7.38 10.28 -8.15
C LEU A 112 -7.52 9.94 -9.63
N THR A 113 -8.02 10.89 -10.42
CA THR A 113 -8.08 10.79 -11.87
C THR A 113 -7.34 11.96 -12.49
N ASP A 114 -6.42 11.67 -13.40
CA ASP A 114 -5.63 12.69 -14.09
C ASP A 114 -6.32 13.24 -15.35
N ASN A 115 -5.73 14.26 -15.95
CA ASN A 115 -6.23 14.90 -17.16
C ASN A 115 -6.09 14.05 -18.44
N HIS A 116 -5.51 12.86 -18.36
CA HIS A 116 -5.47 11.85 -19.42
C HIS A 116 -6.55 10.76 -19.21
N GLY A 117 -7.20 10.74 -18.05
CA GLY A 117 -8.25 9.79 -17.68
C GLY A 117 -7.74 8.58 -16.90
N ASP A 118 -6.46 8.56 -16.53
CA ASP A 118 -5.88 7.48 -15.72
C ASP A 118 -6.33 7.63 -14.27
N THR A 119 -6.77 6.52 -13.67
CA THR A 119 -7.25 6.50 -12.27
C THR A 119 -6.31 5.68 -11.40
N THR A 120 -5.89 6.27 -10.29
CA THR A 120 -4.96 5.68 -9.32
C THR A 120 -5.58 5.62 -7.92
N HIS A 121 -5.21 4.60 -7.16
CA HIS A 121 -5.74 4.33 -5.81
C HIS A 121 -4.63 4.33 -4.76
N PHE A 122 -4.94 4.85 -3.59
CA PHE A 122 -3.99 4.96 -2.49
C PHE A 122 -4.63 4.63 -1.15
N ASP A 123 -3.85 4.03 -0.27
CA ASP A 123 -4.06 4.08 1.17
C ASP A 123 -3.12 5.14 1.76
N PHE A 124 -3.60 5.91 2.72
CA PHE A 124 -2.79 6.92 3.40
C PHE A 124 -3.06 6.97 4.90
N PHE A 125 -2.07 7.49 5.65
CA PHE A 125 -2.07 7.55 7.11
C PHE A 125 -1.60 8.92 7.57
N VAL A 126 -2.35 9.52 8.48
CA VAL A 126 -2.19 10.93 8.84
C VAL A 126 -1.79 11.09 10.30
N THR A 127 -0.90 12.03 10.57
CA THR A 127 -0.67 12.52 11.94
C THR A 127 -1.88 13.26 12.51
N LYS A 128 -2.07 13.23 13.84
CA LYS A 128 -3.23 13.82 14.52
C LYS A 128 -3.42 15.34 14.30
N ASN A 129 -2.42 16.06 13.79
CA ASN A 129 -2.54 17.49 13.47
C ASN A 129 -2.78 17.75 11.97
N GLY A 130 -2.90 16.69 11.17
CA GLY A 130 -3.04 16.76 9.71
C GLY A 130 -1.78 17.19 8.96
N ALA A 131 -0.69 17.56 9.64
CA ALA A 131 0.42 18.24 8.98
C ALA A 131 1.37 17.30 8.22
N ASN A 132 1.41 16.03 8.59
CA ASN A 132 2.22 15.01 7.92
C ASN A 132 1.34 13.80 7.61
N MET A 133 1.50 13.24 6.42
CA MET A 133 0.92 11.95 6.07
C MET A 133 1.92 11.09 5.30
N THR A 134 1.62 9.80 5.26
CA THR A 134 2.27 8.84 4.36
C THR A 134 1.22 8.23 3.46
N TYR A 135 1.59 7.85 2.24
CA TYR A 135 0.73 7.05 1.37
C TYR A 135 1.48 5.89 0.73
N VAL A 136 0.71 4.92 0.25
CA VAL A 136 1.15 3.82 -0.60
C VAL A 136 0.17 3.70 -1.76
N GLN A 137 0.68 3.51 -2.97
CA GLN A 137 -0.18 3.23 -4.12
C GLN A 137 -0.65 1.77 -4.05
N THR A 138 -1.95 1.55 -4.25
CA THR A 138 -2.58 0.23 -4.09
C THR A 138 -2.94 -0.44 -5.42
N ASP A 139 -2.68 0.24 -6.54
CA ASP A 139 -2.87 -0.33 -7.87
C ASP A 139 -1.91 -1.50 -8.15
N ALA A 140 -2.42 -2.54 -8.81
CA ALA A 140 -1.59 -3.67 -9.21
C ALA A 140 -0.48 -3.23 -10.17
N GLY A 141 0.73 -3.74 -9.95
CA GLY A 141 1.89 -3.41 -10.77
C GLY A 141 2.58 -2.10 -10.37
N TYR A 142 2.21 -1.46 -9.26
CA TYR A 142 2.95 -0.31 -8.72
C TYR A 142 3.61 -0.67 -7.39
N VAL A 143 4.85 -0.23 -7.22
CA VAL A 143 5.61 -0.37 -5.98
C VAL A 143 6.14 1.01 -5.60
N SER A 144 5.40 1.72 -4.75
CA SER A 144 5.74 3.07 -4.31
C SER A 144 5.08 3.44 -2.98
N SER A 145 5.76 4.27 -2.19
CA SER A 145 5.24 4.89 -0.98
C SER A 145 6.01 6.15 -0.67
N ALA A 146 5.38 7.16 -0.08
CA ALA A 146 6.04 8.40 0.25
C ALA A 146 5.42 9.13 1.44
N PHE A 147 6.07 10.21 1.84
CA PHE A 147 5.56 11.19 2.78
C PHE A 147 5.00 12.40 2.03
N GLU A 148 3.93 12.98 2.56
CA GLU A 148 3.48 14.32 2.21
C GLU A 148 3.47 15.23 3.42
N LEU A 149 3.83 16.48 3.19
CA LEU A 149 3.99 17.48 4.23
C LEU A 149 3.12 18.69 3.89
N ARG A 150 2.24 19.08 4.81
CA ARG A 150 1.49 20.34 4.69
C ARG A 150 2.47 21.50 4.72
N ARG A 151 2.33 22.42 3.78
CA ARG A 151 3.05 23.70 3.76
C ARG A 151 2.11 24.79 4.24
N ASP A 152 2.61 25.58 5.18
CA ASP A 152 1.96 26.79 5.68
C ASP A 152 2.15 27.97 4.71
#